data_AF-A0A094C2Z8-F1
#
_entry.id   AF-A0A094C2Z8-F1
#
_cell.length_a   1.000
_cell.length_b   1.000
_cell.length_c   1.000
_cell.angle_alpha   90.00
_cell.angle_beta   90.00
_cell.angle_gamma   90.00
#
_symmetry.space_group_name_H-M   'P 1'
#
loop_
_entity.id
_entity.type
_entity.pdbx_description
1 polymer ?
#
loop_
_entity_poly.entity_id
_entity_poly.type
_entity_poly.pdbx_seq_one_letter_code
_entity_poly.pdbx_strand_id
1 'polypeptide(L)'
;MTNQILRAAGLFQALLTTPIALTLGFLAFTQLWDNYDTIYRFLTYTVNGLLATIILFILLIQDRMPRLSANISFILEVAKSLLASTMWLWLVLDSALADHGNRYREPSNDRFVRVVRSFIAGFALLVLFYPTAIYATYVVREERKNGTTDQDAAVEEGERTPLLSQDD
;
A
#
# COMPACT_ATOMS: atom_id res chain seq x y z
N MET A 1 -21.34 -8.94 0.23
CA MET A 1 -20.60 -8.63 -1.03
C MET A 1 -19.32 -7.84 -0.81
N THR A 2 -19.27 -6.87 0.13
CA THR A 2 -18.16 -5.93 0.29
C THR A 2 -16.80 -6.57 0.67
N ASN A 3 -16.80 -7.62 1.51
CA ASN A 3 -15.58 -8.39 1.81
C ASN A 3 -14.99 -9.14 0.59
N GLN A 4 -15.82 -9.50 -0.40
CA GLN A 4 -15.33 -10.19 -1.61
C GLN A 4 -14.58 -9.23 -2.54
N ILE A 5 -15.03 -7.98 -2.64
CA ILE A 5 -14.39 -6.94 -3.47
C ILE A 5 -13.01 -6.58 -2.90
N LEU A 6 -12.91 -6.38 -1.58
CA LEU A 6 -11.62 -6.11 -0.94
C LEU A 6 -10.63 -7.26 -1.12
N ARG A 7 -11.12 -8.50 -0.99
CA ARG A 7 -10.30 -9.70 -1.19
C ARG A 7 -9.83 -9.83 -2.64
N ALA A 8 -10.70 -9.56 -3.60
CA ALA A 8 -10.34 -9.57 -5.01
C ALA A 8 -9.29 -8.47 -5.33
N ALA A 9 -9.48 -7.25 -4.80
CA ALA A 9 -8.51 -6.18 -4.96
C ALA A 9 -7.16 -6.54 -4.34
N GLY A 10 -7.14 -7.12 -3.13
CA GLY A 10 -5.92 -7.62 -2.49
C GLY A 10 -5.20 -8.70 -3.31
N LEU A 11 -5.95 -9.60 -3.96
CA LEU A 11 -5.39 -10.59 -4.88
C LEU A 11 -4.74 -9.93 -6.10
N PHE A 12 -5.39 -8.96 -6.73
CA PHE A 12 -4.80 -8.22 -7.86
C PHE A 12 -3.55 -7.43 -7.45
N GLN A 13 -3.58 -6.79 -6.27
CA GLN A 13 -2.40 -6.14 -5.68
C GLN A 13 -1.26 -7.16 -5.48
N ALA A 14 -1.56 -8.37 -4.98
CA ALA A 14 -0.56 -9.42 -4.79
C ALA A 14 0.01 -9.92 -6.13
N LEU A 15 -0.85 -10.16 -7.12
CA LEU A 15 -0.46 -10.60 -8.46
C LEU A 15 0.41 -9.56 -9.18
N LEU A 16 0.17 -8.27 -8.95
CA LEU A 16 1.02 -7.20 -9.47
C LEU A 16 2.34 -7.09 -8.72
N THR A 17 2.31 -7.16 -7.39
CA THR A 17 3.48 -6.85 -6.56
C THR A 17 4.48 -8.01 -6.49
N THR A 18 4.01 -9.26 -6.62
CA THR A 18 4.86 -10.46 -6.60
C THR A 18 5.95 -10.45 -7.68
N PRO A 19 5.64 -10.30 -8.97
CA PRO A 19 6.66 -10.26 -10.01
C PRO A 19 7.59 -9.04 -9.84
N ILE A 20 7.09 -7.91 -9.33
CA ILE A 20 7.91 -6.72 -9.07
C ILE A 20 8.96 -7.04 -7.98
N ALA A 21 8.54 -7.60 -6.85
CA ALA A 21 9.45 -7.95 -5.75
C ALA A 21 10.52 -8.96 -6.20
N LEU A 22 10.13 -10.01 -6.91
CA LEU A 22 11.05 -11.03 -7.42
C LEU A 22 12.04 -10.48 -8.44
N THR A 23 11.54 -9.71 -9.42
CA THR A 23 12.39 -9.16 -10.49
C THR A 23 13.39 -8.15 -9.92
N LEU A 24 12.93 -7.24 -9.05
CA LEU A 24 13.82 -6.23 -8.46
C LEU A 24 14.80 -6.85 -7.46
N GLY A 25 14.38 -7.86 -6.69
CA GLY A 25 15.29 -8.62 -5.83
C GLY A 25 16.38 -9.34 -6.62
N PHE A 26 16.02 -9.99 -7.74
CA PHE A 26 16.98 -10.61 -8.64
C PHE A 26 17.94 -9.59 -9.24
N LEU A 27 17.43 -8.46 -9.75
CA LEU A 27 18.27 -7.39 -10.30
C LEU A 27 19.20 -6.82 -9.24
N ALA A 28 18.73 -6.57 -8.01
CA ALA A 28 19.59 -6.14 -6.90
C ALA A 28 20.72 -7.15 -6.64
N PHE A 29 20.41 -8.45 -6.63
CA PHE A 29 21.42 -9.51 -6.48
C PHE A 29 22.47 -9.48 -7.61
N THR A 30 22.05 -9.30 -8.86
CA THR A 30 23.00 -9.18 -9.99
C THR A 30 23.90 -7.95 -9.86
N GLN A 31 23.35 -6.80 -9.45
CA GLN A 31 24.12 -5.57 -9.25
C GLN A 31 25.08 -5.63 -8.06
N LEU A 32 24.86 -6.52 -7.09
CA LEU A 32 25.82 -6.76 -5.99
C LEU A 32 27.09 -7.45 -6.51
N TRP A 33 26.97 -8.24 -7.58
CA TRP A 33 28.06 -9.01 -8.17
C TRP A 33 28.84 -8.21 -9.23
N ASP A 34 28.18 -7.24 -9.89
CA ASP A 34 28.81 -6.29 -10.80
C ASP A 34 29.44 -5.10 -10.03
N ASN A 35 30.76 -4.96 -10.10
CA ASN A 35 31.60 -3.97 -9.40
C ASN A 35 31.10 -2.50 -9.41
N TYR A 36 31.45 -1.77 -8.31
CA TYR A 36 31.53 -0.32 -7.97
C TYR A 36 30.77 0.78 -8.77
N ASP A 37 30.53 0.66 -10.08
CA ASP A 37 29.86 1.67 -10.92
C ASP A 37 28.32 1.57 -10.88
N THR A 38 27.79 0.60 -10.13
CA THR A 38 26.38 0.18 -10.12
C THR A 38 25.65 0.48 -8.82
N ILE A 39 26.29 1.19 -7.87
CA ILE A 39 25.72 1.49 -6.54
C ILE A 39 24.32 2.11 -6.63
N TYR A 40 24.11 3.06 -7.56
CA TYR A 40 22.79 3.67 -7.77
C TYR A 40 21.73 2.65 -8.19
N ARG A 41 22.08 1.71 -9.08
CA ARG A 41 21.18 0.66 -9.56
C ARG A 41 20.90 -0.36 -8.47
N PHE A 42 21.94 -0.77 -7.75
CA PHE A 42 21.82 -1.65 -6.59
C PHE A 42 20.86 -1.06 -5.55
N LEU A 43 21.05 0.20 -5.15
CA LEU A 43 20.15 0.88 -4.22
C LEU A 43 18.73 1.01 -4.78
N THR A 44 18.58 1.39 -6.05
CA THR A 44 17.28 1.52 -6.70
C THR A 44 16.50 0.21 -6.69
N TYR A 45 17.13 -0.89 -7.08
CA TYR A 45 16.46 -2.20 -7.11
C TYR A 45 16.22 -2.74 -5.71
N THR A 46 17.16 -2.56 -4.78
CA THR A 46 17.02 -3.01 -3.40
C THR A 46 15.88 -2.28 -2.69
N VAL A 47 15.85 -0.96 -2.73
CA VAL A 47 14.81 -0.16 -2.06
C VAL A 47 13.44 -0.47 -2.65
N ASN A 48 13.28 -0.41 -3.98
CA ASN A 48 11.99 -0.70 -4.61
C ASN A 48 11.56 -2.17 -4.44
N GLY A 49 12.50 -3.11 -4.45
CA GLY A 49 12.25 -4.53 -4.17
C GLY A 49 11.80 -4.77 -2.72
N LEU A 50 12.41 -4.08 -1.76
CA LEU A 50 11.99 -4.12 -0.35
C LEU A 50 10.60 -3.52 -0.16
N LEU A 51 10.30 -2.36 -0.75
CA LEU A 51 8.97 -1.74 -0.68
C LEU A 51 7.89 -2.69 -1.24
N ALA A 52 8.15 -3.32 -2.39
CA ALA A 52 7.26 -4.33 -2.96
C ALA A 52 7.10 -5.55 -2.04
N THR A 53 8.19 -6.02 -1.43
CA THR A 53 8.16 -7.15 -0.49
C THR A 53 7.35 -6.82 0.76
N ILE A 54 7.45 -5.60 1.29
CA ILE A 54 6.67 -5.14 2.45
C ILE A 54 5.18 -5.08 2.07
N ILE A 55 4.82 -4.59 0.88
CA ILE A 55 3.44 -4.62 0.39
C ILE A 55 2.91 -6.07 0.36
N LEU A 56 3.69 -7.02 -0.17
CA LEU A 56 3.32 -8.45 -0.18
C LEU A 56 3.14 -9.02 1.22
N PHE A 57 4.03 -8.65 2.14
CA PHE A 57 3.94 -9.07 3.53
C PHE A 57 2.64 -8.55 4.19
N ILE A 58 2.26 -7.29 3.93
CA ILE A 58 0.99 -6.74 4.41
C ILE A 58 -0.19 -7.52 3.81
N LEU A 59 -0.17 -7.80 2.51
CA LEU A 59 -1.23 -8.58 1.85
C LEU A 59 -1.35 -9.99 2.42
N LEU A 60 -0.23 -10.62 2.74
CA LEU A 60 -0.20 -11.93 3.38
C LEU A 60 -0.80 -11.88 4.80
N ILE A 61 -0.48 -10.85 5.59
CA ILE A 61 -1.11 -10.64 6.91
C ILE A 61 -2.63 -10.51 6.75
N GLN A 62 -3.09 -9.67 5.82
CA GLN A 62 -4.51 -9.42 5.61
C GLN A 62 -5.26 -10.68 5.12
N ASP A 63 -4.65 -11.51 4.26
CA ASP A 63 -5.25 -12.78 3.83
C ASP A 63 -5.29 -13.83 4.95
N ARG A 64 -4.23 -13.90 5.77
CA ARG A 64 -4.14 -14.85 6.89
C ARG A 64 -4.96 -14.42 8.11
N MET A 65 -5.24 -13.14 8.27
CA MET A 65 -6.00 -12.57 9.38
C MET A 65 -7.26 -11.84 8.88
N PRO A 66 -8.31 -12.57 8.48
CA PRO A 66 -9.54 -11.97 7.93
C PRO A 66 -10.40 -11.22 8.97
N ARG A 67 -10.05 -11.28 10.27
CA ARG A 67 -10.76 -10.63 11.38
C ARG A 67 -9.95 -9.49 12.02
N LEU A 68 -9.13 -8.79 11.25
CA LEU A 68 -8.45 -7.59 11.75
C LEU A 68 -9.48 -6.52 12.12
N SER A 69 -9.21 -5.78 13.20
CA SER A 69 -10.03 -4.61 13.55
C SER A 69 -9.97 -3.57 12.44
N ALA A 70 -11.02 -2.76 12.27
CA ALA A 70 -11.07 -1.77 11.19
C ALA A 70 -9.91 -0.76 11.27
N ASN A 71 -9.51 -0.38 12.49
CA ASN A 71 -8.35 0.50 12.70
C ASN A 71 -7.04 -0.11 12.16
N ILE A 72 -6.78 -1.39 12.42
CA ILE A 72 -5.57 -2.06 11.90
C ILE A 72 -5.68 -2.23 10.39
N SER A 73 -6.85 -2.65 9.89
CA SER A 73 -7.09 -2.78 8.45
C SER A 73 -6.84 -1.46 7.71
N PHE A 74 -7.34 -0.35 8.26
CA PHE A 74 -7.09 0.99 7.75
C PHE A 74 -5.61 1.35 7.72
N ILE A 75 -4.87 1.13 8.81
CA ILE A 75 -3.43 1.41 8.86
C ILE A 75 -2.70 0.61 7.76
N LEU A 76 -3.04 -0.66 7.58
CA LEU A 76 -2.42 -1.52 6.57
C LEU A 76 -2.75 -1.07 5.14
N GLU A 77 -3.99 -0.66 4.85
CA GLU A 77 -4.37 -0.14 3.54
C GLU A 77 -3.69 1.20 3.22
N VAL A 78 -3.58 2.09 4.20
CA VAL A 78 -2.85 3.35 4.05
C VAL A 78 -1.35 3.08 3.86
N ALA A 79 -0.76 2.18 4.64
CA ALA A 79 0.64 1.82 4.53
C ALA A 79 0.97 1.27 3.13
N LYS A 80 0.17 0.34 2.59
CA LYS A 80 0.36 -0.16 1.21
C LYS A 80 0.31 0.97 0.18
N SER A 81 -0.66 1.87 0.33
CA SER A 81 -0.83 3.00 -0.59
C SER A 81 0.36 3.95 -0.54
N LEU A 82 0.87 4.27 0.65
CA LEU A 82 2.06 5.11 0.82
C LEU A 82 3.32 4.46 0.26
N LEU A 83 3.51 3.15 0.46
CA LEU A 83 4.62 2.40 -0.12
C LEU A 83 4.54 2.43 -1.65
N ALA A 84 3.36 2.17 -2.22
CA ALA A 84 3.14 2.24 -3.67
C ALA A 84 3.37 3.65 -4.22
N SER A 85 2.90 4.70 -3.52
CA SER A 85 3.15 6.11 -3.88
C SER A 85 4.62 6.46 -3.83
N THR A 86 5.37 5.91 -2.86
CA THR A 86 6.82 6.13 -2.76
C THR A 86 7.54 5.51 -3.96
N MET A 87 7.18 4.28 -4.34
CA MET A 87 7.72 3.63 -5.54
C MET A 87 7.36 4.40 -6.82
N TRP A 88 6.12 4.87 -6.93
CA TRP A 88 5.69 5.67 -8.06
C TRP A 88 6.44 7.01 -8.14
N LEU A 89 6.57 7.72 -7.02
CA LEU A 89 7.33 8.96 -6.94
C LEU A 89 8.79 8.74 -7.35
N TRP A 90 9.39 7.62 -6.92
CA TRP A 90 10.74 7.24 -7.36
C TRP A 90 10.83 7.12 -8.88
N LEU A 91 9.86 6.47 -9.53
CA LEU A 91 9.81 6.35 -10.99
C LEU A 91 9.61 7.69 -11.70
N VAL A 92 8.80 8.59 -11.13
CA VAL A 92 8.62 9.94 -11.66
C VAL A 92 9.95 10.70 -11.61
N LEU A 93 10.63 10.68 -10.46
CA LEU A 93 11.95 11.32 -10.30
C LEU A 93 12.99 10.71 -11.24
N ASP A 94 13.04 9.39 -11.35
CA ASP A 94 13.94 8.67 -12.26
C ASP A 94 13.67 9.02 -13.74
N SER A 95 12.41 9.27 -14.11
CA SER A 95 12.05 9.73 -15.47
C SER A 95 12.40 11.20 -15.71
N ALA A 96 12.28 12.06 -14.70
CA ALA A 96 12.55 13.49 -14.79
C ALA A 96 14.06 13.80 -14.81
N LEU A 97 14.86 13.02 -14.07
CA LEU A 97 16.30 13.23 -13.90
C LEU A 97 17.17 12.46 -14.91
N ALA A 98 16.56 11.70 -15.83
CA ALA A 98 17.26 10.81 -16.76
C ALA A 98 18.23 11.50 -17.74
N ASP A 99 18.23 12.83 -17.86
CA ASP A 99 18.87 13.59 -18.94
C ASP A 99 20.30 14.13 -18.65
N HIS A 100 20.96 13.71 -17.56
CA HIS A 100 22.18 14.41 -17.06
C HIS A 100 23.53 13.68 -17.22
N GLY A 101 23.71 12.77 -18.18
CA GLY A 101 25.04 12.17 -18.36
C GLY A 101 25.22 11.25 -19.56
N ASN A 102 25.80 11.79 -20.63
CA ASN A 102 26.04 11.13 -21.91
C ASN A 102 27.14 10.03 -21.88
N ARG A 103 27.38 9.34 -20.75
CA ARG A 103 28.42 8.29 -20.63
C ARG A 103 27.87 6.86 -20.52
N TYR A 104 26.61 6.67 -20.12
CA TYR A 104 25.98 5.35 -20.04
C TYR A 104 24.79 5.26 -20.99
N ARG A 105 25.10 5.18 -22.29
CA ARG A 105 24.11 5.00 -23.36
C ARG A 105 23.66 3.55 -23.40
N GLU A 106 22.73 3.19 -22.51
CA GLU A 106 22.02 1.92 -22.58
C GLU A 106 20.84 2.00 -23.58
N PRO A 107 20.59 0.95 -24.38
CA PRO A 107 19.49 0.90 -25.34
C PRO A 107 18.09 0.83 -24.69
N SER A 108 17.98 0.47 -23.40
CA SER A 108 16.72 0.49 -22.63
C SER A 108 16.45 1.82 -21.93
N ASN A 109 17.34 2.80 -22.08
CA ASN A 109 17.32 4.05 -21.32
C ASN A 109 16.62 5.21 -22.05
N ASP A 110 15.67 4.89 -22.92
CA ASP A 110 14.90 5.92 -23.60
C ASP A 110 13.97 6.59 -22.58
N ARG A 111 14.05 7.92 -22.49
CA ARG A 111 13.25 8.74 -21.57
C ARG A 111 11.76 8.41 -21.69
N PHE A 112 11.32 8.09 -22.91
CA PHE A 112 9.96 7.64 -23.19
C PHE A 112 9.56 6.39 -22.39
N VAL A 113 10.41 5.35 -22.34
CA VAL A 113 10.12 4.10 -21.62
C VAL A 113 9.99 4.36 -20.11
N ARG A 114 10.84 5.25 -19.56
CA ARG A 114 10.77 5.64 -18.14
C ARG A 114 9.45 6.36 -17.81
N VAL A 115 9.02 7.27 -18.67
CA VAL A 115 7.73 7.99 -18.53
C VAL A 115 6.55 7.04 -18.66
N VAL A 116 6.57 6.11 -19.62
CA VAL A 116 5.51 5.11 -19.77
C VAL A 116 5.42 4.23 -18.51
N ARG A 117 6.56 3.80 -17.97
CA ARG A 117 6.60 3.00 -16.73
C ARG A 117 6.04 3.78 -15.53
N SER A 118 6.40 5.05 -15.35
CA SER A 118 5.85 5.87 -14.27
C SER A 118 4.35 6.12 -14.44
N PHE A 119 3.87 6.29 -15.68
CA PHE A 119 2.45 6.41 -15.99
C PHE A 119 1.66 5.13 -15.65
N ILE A 120 2.13 3.96 -16.09
CA ILE A 120 1.50 2.67 -15.79
C ILE A 120 1.47 2.42 -14.28
N ALA A 121 2.56 2.72 -13.57
CA ALA A 121 2.60 2.61 -12.11
C ALA A 121 1.60 3.56 -11.43
N GLY A 122 1.46 4.79 -11.92
CA GLY A 122 0.46 5.75 -11.42
C GLY A 122 -0.97 5.26 -11.66
N PHE A 123 -1.25 4.67 -12.82
CA PHE A 123 -2.54 4.07 -13.11
C PHE A 123 -2.86 2.89 -12.19
N ALA A 124 -1.91 1.97 -12.00
CA ALA A 124 -2.06 0.84 -11.08
C ALA A 124 -2.34 1.32 -9.64
N LEU A 125 -1.68 2.39 -9.21
CA LEU A 125 -1.87 3.00 -7.91
C LEU A 125 -3.27 3.60 -7.75
N LEU A 126 -3.76 4.33 -8.75
CA LEU A 126 -5.10 4.92 -8.76
C LEU A 126 -6.22 3.88 -8.79
N VAL A 127 -6.02 2.75 -9.49
CA VAL A 127 -7.06 1.73 -9.68
C VAL A 127 -7.05 0.66 -8.60
N LEU A 128 -5.87 0.28 -8.09
CA LEU A 128 -5.74 -0.82 -7.15
C LEU A 128 -5.55 -0.36 -5.71
N PHE A 129 -4.73 0.65 -5.44
CA PHE A 129 -4.32 1.00 -4.07
C PHE A 129 -5.19 2.09 -3.44
N TYR A 130 -5.44 3.19 -4.14
CA TYR A 130 -6.25 4.28 -3.59
C TYR A 130 -7.70 3.89 -3.29
N PRO A 131 -8.40 3.09 -4.11
CA PRO A 131 -9.77 2.71 -3.81
C PRO A 131 -9.88 1.88 -2.52
N THR A 132 -8.92 0.99 -2.25
CA THR A 132 -8.94 0.18 -1.02
C THR A 132 -8.62 1.03 0.22
N ALA A 133 -7.71 2.01 0.11
CA ALA A 133 -7.43 2.95 1.20
C ALA A 133 -8.59 3.92 1.48
N ILE A 134 -9.23 4.46 0.45
CA ILE A 134 -10.42 5.32 0.59
C ILE A 134 -11.54 4.53 1.26
N TYR A 135 -11.79 3.30 0.82
CA TYR A 135 -12.79 2.44 1.43
C TYR A 135 -12.49 2.15 2.90
N ALA A 136 -11.25 1.82 3.26
CA ALA A 136 -10.88 1.57 4.65
C ALA A 136 -11.03 2.82 5.53
N THR A 137 -10.77 4.01 4.97
CA THR A 137 -11.02 5.29 5.63
C THR A 137 -12.51 5.49 5.92
N TYR A 138 -13.35 5.14 4.95
CA TYR A 138 -14.80 5.24 5.09
C TYR A 138 -15.32 4.30 6.19
N VAL A 139 -14.88 3.04 6.20
CA VAL A 139 -15.30 2.04 7.21
C VAL A 139 -14.92 2.47 8.63
N VAL A 140 -13.68 2.91 8.86
CA VAL A 140 -13.26 3.40 10.18
C VAL A 140 -14.07 4.62 10.61
N ARG A 141 -14.41 5.50 9.68
CA ARG A 141 -15.23 6.68 9.98
C ARG A 141 -16.66 6.30 10.37
N GLU A 142 -17.26 5.32 9.69
CA GLU A 142 -18.59 4.81 10.04
C GLU A 142 -18.58 4.10 11.39
N GLU A 143 -17.60 3.24 11.67
CA GLU A 143 -17.50 2.57 12.97
C GLU A 143 -17.34 3.56 14.12
N ARG A 144 -16.57 4.64 13.93
CA ARG A 144 -16.48 5.72 14.93
C ARG A 144 -17.81 6.42 15.14
N LYS A 145 -18.53 6.74 14.06
CA LYS A 145 -19.82 7.43 14.15
C LYS A 145 -20.89 6.57 14.83
N ASN A 146 -20.95 5.29 14.46
CA ASN A 146 -21.89 4.34 15.04
C ASN A 146 -21.51 3.99 16.49
N GLY A 147 -20.22 3.84 16.80
CA GLY A 147 -19.75 3.62 18.17
C GLY A 147 -20.04 4.81 19.10
N THR A 148 -19.98 6.05 18.60
CA THR A 148 -20.45 7.23 19.34
C THR A 148 -21.97 7.20 19.52
N THR A 149 -22.73 6.79 18.51
CA THR A 149 -24.20 6.69 18.59
C THR A 149 -24.64 5.60 19.56
N ASP A 150 -23.96 4.45 19.60
CA ASP A 150 -24.22 3.35 20.53
C ASP A 150 -23.80 3.71 21.96
N GLN A 151 -22.72 4.48 22.14
CA GLN A 151 -22.36 5.03 23.45
C GLN A 151 -23.38 6.06 23.92
N ASP A 152 -23.81 6.98 23.05
CA ASP A 152 -24.83 7.98 23.39
C ASP A 152 -26.17 7.32 23.70
N ALA A 153 -26.59 6.30 22.93
CA ALA A 153 -27.81 5.54 23.18
C ALA A 153 -27.72 4.71 24.48
N ALA A 154 -26.56 4.10 24.78
CA ALA A 154 -26.36 3.36 26.04
C ALA A 154 -26.30 4.30 27.25
N VAL A 155 -25.80 5.51 27.10
CA VAL A 155 -25.84 6.56 28.14
C VAL A 155 -27.27 7.06 28.34
N GLU A 156 -28.03 7.30 27.26
CA GLU A 156 -29.43 7.73 27.33
C GLU A 156 -30.36 6.63 27.91
N GLU A 157 -30.05 5.35 27.65
CA GLU A 157 -30.78 4.20 28.21
C GLU A 157 -30.39 3.93 29.67
N GLY A 158 -29.12 4.13 30.04
CA GLY A 158 -28.63 4.08 31.42
C GLY A 158 -29.15 5.21 32.31
N GLU A 159 -29.45 6.38 31.75
CA GLU A 159 -30.12 7.48 32.45
C GLU A 159 -31.64 7.26 32.62
N ARG A 160 -32.25 6.33 31.85
CA ARG A 160 -33.69 6.01 31.92
C ARG A 160 -34.04 4.81 32.80
N THR A 161 -33.06 4.08 33.33
CA THR A 161 -33.30 3.10 34.40
C THR A 161 -33.24 3.80 35.76
N PRO A 162 -34.38 4.02 36.44
CA PRO A 162 -34.34 4.60 37.78
C PRO A 162 -33.70 3.60 38.75
N LEU A 163 -32.65 4.03 39.44
CA LEU A 163 -32.08 3.36 40.61
C LEU A 163 -33.09 3.42 41.77
N LEU A 164 -34.08 2.54 41.77
CA LEU A 164 -35.01 2.35 42.88
C LEU A 164 -35.32 0.86 43.07
N SER A 165 -34.50 0.19 43.86
CA SER A 165 -34.96 -0.84 44.81
C SER A 165 -33.83 -1.16 45.79
N GLN A 166 -33.64 -0.31 46.80
CA GLN A 166 -33.00 -0.69 48.04
C GLN A 166 -33.49 0.22 49.17
N ASP A 167 -34.80 0.10 49.45
CA ASP A 167 -35.33 0.32 50.79
C ASP A 167 -36.11 -0.95 51.14
N ASP A 168 -35.45 -1.83 51.90
CA ASP A 168 -35.97 -2.64 53.02
C ASP A 168 -34.88 -3.61 53.52
#